data_AF-A0A6B3I7X0-F1
#
_entry.id   AF-A0A6B3I7X0-F1
#
_cell.length_a   1.000
_cell.length_b   1.000
_cell.length_c   1.000
_cell.angle_alpha   90.00
_cell.angle_beta   90.00
_cell.angle_gamma   90.00
#
_symmetry.space_group_name_H-M   'P 1'
#
loop_
_entity.id
_entity.type
_entity.pdbx_description
1 polymer ?
#
loop_
_entity_poly.entity_id
_entity_poly.type
_entity_poly.pdbx_seq_one_letter_code
_entity_poly.pdbx_strand_id
1 'polypeptide(L)' 'YRTAQLRLSRGHLVRPALTQFERGEEGFVPRTHAVDTEERPPMREIAEYAERWAA' A
#
# COMPACT_ATOMS: atom_id res chain seq x y z
N TYR A 1 0.64 -5.39 -27.35
CA TYR A 1 0.51 -5.54 -25.89
C TYR A 1 0.03 -4.22 -25.30
N ARG A 2 -1.13 -4.16 -24.64
CA ARG A 2 -1.65 -2.92 -24.01
C ARG A 2 -1.47 -3.04 -22.51
N THR A 3 -0.44 -2.39 -21.97
CA THR A 3 -0.11 -2.43 -20.53
C THR A 3 -1.13 -1.65 -19.71
N ALA A 4 -1.23 -1.96 -18.41
CA ALA A 4 -2.09 -1.22 -17.47
C ALA A 4 -1.77 0.28 -17.44
N GLN A 5 -0.51 0.66 -17.71
CA GLN A 5 -0.03 2.03 -17.84
C GLN A 5 -0.88 2.89 -18.79
N LEU A 6 -1.33 2.31 -19.92
CA LEU A 6 -2.08 3.06 -20.93
C LEU A 6 -3.47 3.51 -20.42
N ARG A 7 -4.00 2.84 -19.39
CA ARG A 7 -5.28 3.17 -18.73
C ARG A 7 -5.13 4.25 -17.64
N LEU A 8 -3.91 4.52 -17.18
CA LEU A 8 -3.57 5.49 -16.12
C LEU A 8 -3.29 6.91 -16.66
N SER A 9 -3.43 7.13 -17.97
CA SER A 9 -3.16 8.41 -18.64
C SER A 9 -4.06 9.59 -18.22
N ARG A 10 -5.03 9.36 -17.32
CA ARG A 10 -5.99 10.38 -16.83
C ARG A 10 -5.74 10.87 -15.40
N GLY A 11 -4.64 10.45 -14.75
CA GLY A 11 -4.27 10.89 -13.40
C GLY A 11 -3.65 9.77 -12.55
N HIS A 12 -2.97 10.13 -11.46
CA HIS A 12 -2.39 9.15 -10.54
C HIS A 12 -3.52 8.39 -9.85
N LEU A 13 -3.74 7.13 -10.24
CA LEU A 13 -4.75 6.29 -9.63
C LEU A 13 -4.21 5.80 -8.28
N VAL A 14 -4.65 6.44 -7.20
CA VAL A 14 -4.41 5.90 -5.84
C VAL A 14 -5.29 4.66 -5.69
N ARG A 15 -4.67 3.48 -5.75
CA ARG A 15 -5.31 2.20 -5.39
C ARG A 15 -4.78 1.77 -4.03
N PRO A 16 -5.47 2.07 -2.92
CA PRO A 16 -5.06 1.67 -1.58
C PRO A 16 -5.32 0.16 -1.33
N ALA A 17 -5.22 -0.66 -2.38
CA ALA A 17 -5.43 -2.09 -2.32
C ALA A 17 -4.59 -2.79 -3.39
N LEU A 18 -3.82 -3.79 -2.97
CA LEU A 18 -3.03 -4.65 -3.84
C LEU A 18 -3.61 -6.06 -3.85
N THR A 19 -4.03 -6.54 -5.02
CA THR A 19 -4.43 -7.92 -5.21
C THR A 19 -3.26 -8.72 -5.78
N GLN A 20 -2.81 -9.71 -5.02
CA GLN A 20 -1.82 -10.70 -5.44
C GLN A 20 -2.52 -12.05 -5.66
N PHE A 21 -1.92 -12.90 -6.48
CA PHE A 21 -2.43 -14.25 -6.74
C PHE A 21 -1.44 -15.25 -6.16
N GLU A 22 -1.85 -15.92 -5.10
CA GLU A 22 -1.06 -16.96 -4.44
C GLU A 22 -1.37 -18.33 -5.06
N ARG A 23 -0.39 -19.23 -5.10
CA ARG A 23 -0.62 -20.59 -5.60
C ARG A 23 -1.36 -21.40 -4.54
N GLY A 24 -2.60 -21.79 -4.84
CA GLY A 24 -3.40 -22.76 -4.09
C GLY A 24 -3.35 -24.17 -4.70
N GLU A 25 -4.19 -25.06 -4.18
CA GLU A 25 -4.25 -26.46 -4.60
C GLU A 25 -4.75 -26.63 -6.04
N GLU A 26 -5.78 -25.87 -6.42
CA GLU A 26 -6.43 -25.97 -7.74
C GLU A 26 -6.08 -24.82 -8.70
N GLY A 27 -5.11 -23.98 -8.35
CA GLY A 27 -4.70 -22.86 -9.20
C GLY A 27 -4.25 -21.64 -8.41
N PHE A 28 -4.56 -20.45 -8.92
CA PHE A 28 -4.20 -19.19 -8.27
C PHE A 28 -5.39 -18.58 -7.53
N VAL A 29 -5.18 -18.23 -6.26
CA VAL A 29 -6.22 -17.65 -5.38
C VAL A 29 -5.93 -16.16 -5.19
N PRO A 30 -6.89 -15.26 -5.42
CA PRO A 30 -6.69 -13.84 -5.21
C PRO A 30 -6.66 -13.51 -3.72
N ARG A 31 -5.66 -12.71 -3.33
CA ARG A 31 -5.50 -12.14 -1.99
C ARG A 31 -5.37 -10.63 -2.11
N THR A 32 -6.25 -9.90 -1.44
CA THR A 32 -6.28 -8.44 -1.48
C THR A 32 -5.83 -7.87 -0.15
N HIS A 33 -4.80 -7.02 -0.19
CA HIS A 33 -4.23 -6.35 0.97
C HIS A 33 -4.54 -4.87 0.90
N ALA A 34 -4.99 -4.29 2.00
CA ALA A 34 -5.07 -2.85 2.14
C ALA A 34 -3.65 -2.26 2.13
N VAL A 35 -3.47 -1.18 1.39
CA VAL A 35 -2.24 -0.39 1.39
C VAL A 35 -2.57 0.93 2.05
N ASP A 36 -1.92 1.22 3.16
CA ASP A 36 -2.08 2.51 3.82
C ASP A 36 -1.55 3.62 2.92
N THR A 37 -2.33 4.67 2.79
CA THR A 37 -1.99 5.88 2.02
C THR A 37 -1.92 7.10 2.91
N GLU A 38 -2.22 6.97 4.20
CA GLU A 38 -2.13 8.05 5.16
C GLU A 38 -0.67 8.32 5.51
N GLU A 39 -0.25 9.57 5.31
CA GLU A 39 1.06 10.00 5.76
C GLU A 39 1.07 10.13 7.28
N ARG A 40 2.11 9.59 7.91
CA ARG A 40 2.33 9.73 9.34
C ARG A 40 2.71 11.19 9.67
N PRO A 41 2.23 11.75 10.78
CA PRO A 41 2.68 13.07 11.24
C PRO A 41 4.18 13.04 11.60
N PRO A 42 4.83 14.21 11.71
CA PRO A 42 6.24 14.30 12.09
C PRO A 42 6.53 13.48 13.36
N MET A 43 7.63 12.72 13.35
CA MET A 43 7.99 11.76 14.40
C MET A 43 7.92 12.33 15.83
N ARG A 44 8.30 13.61 16.02
CA ARG A 44 8.28 14.32 17.31
C ARG A 44 6.87 14.44 17.93
N GLU A 45 5.84 14.34 17.09
CA GLU A 45 4.42 14.49 17.48
C GLU A 45 3.76 13.12 17.73
N ILE A 46 4.47 12.03 17.46
CA ILE A 46 3.99 10.67 17.70
C ILE A 46 4.40 10.25 19.10
N ALA A 47 3.40 10.01 19.96
CA ALA A 47 3.62 9.59 21.35
C ALA A 47 4.50 8.33 21.47
N GLU A 48 4.34 7.35 20.55
CA GLU A 48 5.18 6.15 20.46
C GLU A 48 6.68 6.45 20.38
N TYR A 49 7.06 7.56 19.74
CA TYR A 49 8.46 7.94 19.52
C TYR A 49 8.95 9.08 20.39
N ALA A 50 8.06 9.77 21.12
CA ALA A 50 8.44 10.90 21.97
C ALA A 50 9.46 10.52 23.05
N GLU A 51 9.36 9.31 23.60
CA GLU A 51 10.24 8.82 24.68
C GLU A 51 11.64 8.47 24.19
N ARG A 52 11.80 8.10 22.91
CA ARG A 52 13.09 7.65 22.35
C ARG A 52 14.11 8.78 22.17
N TRP A 53 13.67 10.03 22.22
CA TRP A 53 14.50 11.22 21.97
C TRP A 53 14.95 11.93 23.26
N ALA A 54 14.58 11.43 24.44
CA ALA A 54 14.89 12.05 25.73
C ALA A 54 16.22 11.60 26.37
N ALA A 55 17.12 10.97 25.60
CA ALA A 55 18.42 10.45 26.07
C ALA A 55 19.59 11.12 25.37
#